data_AF-G4ZCB8-F1
#
_entry.id   AF-G4ZCB8-F1
#
_cell.length_a   1.000
_cell.length_b   1.000
_cell.length_c   1.000
_cell.angle_alpha   90.00
_cell.angle_beta   90.00
_cell.angle_gamma   90.00
#
_symmetry.space_group_name_H-M   'P 1'
#
loop_
_entity.id
_entity.type
_entity.pdbx_description
1 polymer ?
#
loop_
_entity_poly.entity_id
_entity_poly.type
_entity_poly.pdbx_seq_one_letter_code
_entity_poly.pdbx_strand_id
1 'polypeptide(L)'
;MTQSSAKVKPITCGFYDCMWKFEGLRSTDGFALSSTWKDASGEKYHRFNADESSGSVEWESLLIVARAGAGPKNAEKVEVADPGQTSSGKLKDPCPICWTTLESSNEGAITTTTCGHTFHTQCVDTWSSHYCARDSLSSCPLCRRSL
;
A
#
# COMPACT_ATOMS: atom_id res chain seq x y z
N MET A 1 -22.18 -17.24 -30.01
CA MET A 1 -22.47 -15.89 -29.48
C MET A 1 -21.21 -15.39 -28.79
N THR A 2 -20.46 -14.50 -29.44
CA THR A 2 -19.23 -13.93 -28.90
C THR A 2 -19.59 -12.83 -27.88
N GLN A 3 -19.34 -13.08 -26.59
CA GLN A 3 -19.47 -12.04 -25.57
C GLN A 3 -18.37 -11.00 -25.80
N SER A 4 -18.76 -9.82 -26.25
CA SER A 4 -17.90 -8.64 -26.25
C SER A 4 -17.65 -8.23 -24.81
N SER A 5 -16.41 -8.34 -24.35
CA SER A 5 -16.01 -7.81 -23.04
C SER A 5 -16.19 -6.28 -23.05
N ALA A 6 -17.13 -5.77 -22.26
CA ALA A 6 -17.31 -4.34 -22.09
C ALA A 6 -16.13 -3.78 -21.27
N LYS A 7 -15.52 -2.70 -21.76
CA LYS A 7 -14.40 -2.04 -21.10
C LYS A 7 -14.89 -1.36 -19.81
N VAL A 8 -14.53 -1.90 -18.64
CA VAL A 8 -14.85 -1.30 -17.34
C VAL A 8 -13.90 -0.13 -17.06
N LYS A 9 -14.44 1.07 -16.82
CA LYS A 9 -13.66 2.22 -16.33
C LYS A 9 -13.80 2.28 -14.79
N PRO A 10 -12.77 1.94 -14.01
CA PRO A 10 -12.84 2.08 -12.55
C PRO A 10 -12.97 3.57 -12.18
N ILE A 11 -13.90 3.89 -11.28
CA ILE A 11 -14.21 5.27 -10.87
C ILE A 11 -13.36 5.70 -9.68
N THR A 12 -13.29 4.87 -8.63
CA THR A 12 -12.48 5.10 -7.42
C THR A 12 -12.32 3.79 -6.66
N CYS A 13 -11.43 3.76 -5.66
CA CYS A 13 -11.26 2.65 -4.73
C CYS A 13 -12.06 2.87 -3.44
N GLY A 14 -11.99 1.92 -2.52
CA GLY A 14 -12.54 2.06 -1.18
C GLY A 14 -11.86 1.12 -0.21
N PHE A 15 -12.16 1.31 1.06
CA PHE A 15 -11.47 0.71 2.19
C PHE A 15 -12.45 -0.10 3.03
N TYR A 16 -11.97 -1.21 3.57
CA TYR A 16 -12.76 -2.11 4.41
C TYR A 16 -11.86 -2.63 5.52
N ASP A 17 -12.33 -2.49 6.76
CA ASP A 17 -11.68 -2.97 7.98
C ASP A 17 -10.21 -2.55 8.14
N CYS A 18 -9.92 -1.27 7.91
CA CYS A 18 -8.56 -0.74 8.00
C CYS A 18 -8.50 0.72 8.44
N MET A 19 -7.34 1.14 8.94
CA MET A 19 -7.01 2.55 9.02
C MET A 19 -6.32 2.97 7.72
N TRP A 20 -6.66 4.14 7.20
CA TRP A 20 -6.09 4.62 5.95
C TRP A 20 -5.80 6.12 5.96
N LYS A 21 -4.79 6.55 5.20
CA LYS A 21 -4.55 7.96 4.86
C LYS A 21 -4.10 8.08 3.42
N PHE A 22 -4.09 9.29 2.88
CA PHE A 22 -3.54 9.55 1.56
C PHE A 22 -2.70 10.83 1.50
N GLU A 23 -1.80 10.86 0.54
CA GLU A 23 -1.01 12.01 0.12
C GLU A 23 -1.06 12.06 -1.41
N GLY A 24 -1.28 13.22 -2.01
CA GLY A 24 -1.34 13.32 -3.45
C GLY A 24 -1.19 14.73 -4.01
N LEU A 25 -0.87 14.79 -5.29
CA LEU A 25 -0.78 16.00 -6.11
C LEU A 25 -1.90 15.98 -7.14
N ARG A 26 -2.75 17.00 -7.13
CA ARG A 26 -3.86 17.10 -8.10
C ARG A 26 -3.35 17.44 -9.48
N SER A 27 -3.85 16.74 -10.50
CA SER A 27 -3.46 16.99 -11.89
C SER A 27 -3.90 18.37 -12.40
N THR A 28 -4.98 18.93 -11.84
CA THR A 28 -5.60 20.15 -12.38
C THR A 28 -4.85 21.43 -12.01
N ASP A 29 -4.24 21.49 -10.83
CA ASP A 29 -3.55 22.68 -10.33
C ASP A 29 -2.23 22.39 -9.58
N GLY A 30 -1.79 21.13 -9.55
CA GLY A 30 -0.60 20.72 -8.82
C GLY A 30 -0.73 20.82 -7.29
N PHE A 31 -1.94 21.06 -6.76
CA PHE A 31 -2.13 21.28 -5.34
C PHE A 31 -1.89 19.99 -4.54
N ALA A 32 -1.06 20.09 -3.50
CA ALA A 32 -0.76 18.99 -2.59
C ALA A 32 -1.89 18.81 -1.55
N LEU A 33 -2.44 17.62 -1.49
CA LEU A 33 -3.45 17.20 -0.53
C LEU A 33 -2.89 16.09 0.36
N SER A 34 -3.16 16.17 1.65
CA SER A 34 -2.86 15.12 2.61
C SER A 34 -4.02 14.96 3.57
N SER A 35 -4.37 13.72 3.90
CA SER A 35 -5.36 13.44 4.95
C SER A 35 -4.70 13.05 6.26
N THR A 36 -5.44 13.28 7.35
CA THR A 36 -5.22 12.53 8.58
C THR A 36 -5.54 11.04 8.37
N TRP A 37 -5.12 10.21 9.32
CA TRP A 37 -5.58 8.82 9.38
C TRP A 37 -7.09 8.79 9.61
N LYS A 38 -7.78 8.02 8.77
CA LYS A 38 -9.20 7.74 8.81
C LYS A 38 -9.41 6.29 9.20
N ASP A 39 -10.48 6.04 9.93
CA ASP A 39 -10.88 4.69 10.35
C ASP A 39 -11.98 4.19 9.41
N ALA A 40 -11.75 3.03 8.82
CA ALA A 40 -12.72 2.26 8.03
C ALA A 40 -13.01 0.90 8.69
N SER A 41 -12.85 0.81 10.01
CA SER A 41 -13.23 -0.36 10.81
C SER A 41 -14.74 -0.56 10.87
N GLY A 42 -15.13 -1.82 11.04
CA GLY A 42 -16.52 -2.27 10.94
C GLY A 42 -16.85 -2.73 9.52
N GLU A 43 -17.93 -3.52 9.39
CA GLU A 43 -18.33 -4.19 8.15
C GLU A 43 -18.87 -3.22 7.06
N LYS A 44 -18.37 -1.99 7.02
CA LYS A 44 -18.82 -0.94 6.10
C LYS A 44 -17.73 -0.63 5.08
N TYR A 45 -18.11 -0.56 3.81
CA TYR A 45 -17.22 -0.12 2.74
C TYR A 45 -17.10 1.40 2.71
N HIS A 46 -15.87 1.92 2.86
CA HIS A 46 -15.56 3.35 2.83
C HIS A 46 -15.02 3.75 1.45
N ARG A 47 -15.87 4.36 0.61
CA ARG A 47 -15.47 4.87 -0.70
C ARG A 47 -14.44 6.00 -0.55
N PHE A 48 -13.33 5.93 -1.28
CA PHE A 48 -12.37 7.02 -1.36
C PHE A 48 -13.00 8.22 -2.08
N ASN A 49 -13.12 9.33 -1.37
CA ASN A 49 -13.57 10.61 -1.90
C ASN A 49 -12.67 11.72 -1.34
N ALA A 50 -11.97 12.43 -2.21
CA ALA A 50 -10.97 13.41 -1.83
C ALA A 50 -11.47 14.86 -1.87
N ASP A 51 -12.56 15.14 -2.59
CA ASP A 51 -13.07 16.51 -2.77
C ASP A 51 -14.42 16.77 -2.10
N GLU A 52 -15.06 15.74 -1.54
CA GLU A 52 -16.41 15.75 -0.93
C GLU A 52 -17.55 16.31 -1.81
N SER A 53 -17.24 16.84 -2.99
CA SER A 53 -18.12 17.72 -3.77
C SER A 53 -18.29 17.33 -5.23
N SER A 54 -17.36 16.57 -5.84
CA SER A 54 -17.38 16.32 -7.30
C SER A 54 -17.14 14.87 -7.75
N GLY A 55 -16.93 13.93 -6.83
CA GLY A 55 -17.14 12.51 -7.13
C GLY A 55 -16.00 11.77 -7.85
N SER A 56 -14.90 12.45 -8.19
CA SER A 56 -13.59 11.85 -8.50
C SER A 56 -12.57 12.96 -8.74
N VAL A 57 -11.40 12.86 -8.10
CA VAL A 57 -10.25 13.76 -8.31
C VAL A 57 -9.23 13.07 -9.21
N GLU A 58 -8.71 13.78 -10.22
CA GLU A 58 -7.56 13.31 -11.01
C GLU A 58 -6.23 13.68 -10.31
N TRP A 59 -5.33 12.70 -10.25
CA TRP A 59 -4.06 12.79 -9.53
C TRP A 59 -2.88 12.62 -10.46
N GLU A 60 -1.89 13.50 -10.33
CA GLU A 60 -0.58 13.33 -10.95
C GLU A 60 0.23 12.28 -10.17
N SER A 61 0.07 12.30 -8.84
CA SER A 61 0.58 11.26 -7.95
C SER A 61 -0.39 11.08 -6.79
N LEU A 62 -0.70 9.83 -6.45
CA LEU A 62 -1.51 9.45 -5.30
C LEU A 62 -0.84 8.29 -4.57
N LEU A 63 -0.54 8.51 -3.29
CA LEU A 63 -0.13 7.50 -2.34
C LEU A 63 -1.26 7.28 -1.34
N ILE A 64 -1.73 6.05 -1.26
CA ILE A 64 -2.68 5.60 -0.25
C ILE A 64 -1.95 4.64 0.66
N VAL A 65 -2.02 4.89 1.98
CA VAL A 65 -1.47 4.00 2.99
C VAL A 65 -2.63 3.42 3.77
N ALA A 66 -2.72 2.09 3.82
CA ALA A 66 -3.69 1.36 4.62
C ALA A 66 -2.95 0.42 5.60
N ARG A 67 -3.45 0.29 6.83
CA ARG A 67 -2.96 -0.67 7.81
C ARG A 67 -4.14 -1.32 8.53
N ALA A 68 -3.95 -2.53 9.06
CA ALA A 68 -4.97 -3.18 9.88
C ALA A 68 -5.47 -2.24 10.98
N GLY A 69 -6.80 -2.16 11.14
CA GLY A 69 -7.37 -1.53 12.33
C GLY A 69 -6.85 -2.24 13.57
N ALA A 70 -6.74 -1.54 14.70
CA ALA A 70 -6.63 -2.24 15.98
C ALA A 70 -7.94 -3.01 16.14
N GLY A 71 -7.94 -4.29 15.75
CA GLY A 71 -9.13 -5.14 15.80
C GLY A 71 -9.71 -5.20 17.21
N PRO A 72 -10.95 -5.71 17.37
CA PRO A 72 -11.49 -5.96 18.69
C PRO A 72 -10.49 -6.76 19.52
N LYS A 73 -10.15 -6.24 20.71
CA LYS A 73 -9.24 -6.87 21.68
C LYS A 73 -9.89 -8.10 22.33
N ASN A 74 -10.42 -9.06 21.57
CA ASN A 74 -10.69 -10.38 22.14
C ASN A 74 -9.39 -11.19 22.14
N ALA A 75 -8.56 -10.86 23.13
CA ALA A 75 -7.45 -11.70 23.52
C ALA A 75 -7.97 -13.08 23.94
N GLU A 76 -7.56 -14.13 23.23
CA GLU A 76 -7.22 -15.38 23.90
C GLU A 76 -5.74 -15.69 23.65
N LYS A 77 -4.99 -15.19 24.62
CA LYS A 77 -3.67 -15.49 25.12
C LYS A 77 -3.29 -16.98 25.06
N VAL A 78 -2.12 -17.29 24.50
CA VAL A 78 -1.26 -18.36 25.04
C VAL A 78 0.15 -17.79 25.22
N GLU A 79 0.56 -17.72 26.48
CA GLU A 79 1.91 -17.40 26.94
C GLU A 79 2.83 -18.61 26.80
N VAL A 80 4.07 -18.39 26.37
CA VAL A 80 5.21 -18.99 27.08
C VAL A 80 6.32 -17.94 27.16
N ALA A 81 6.80 -17.69 28.39
CA ALA A 81 7.86 -16.75 28.70
C ALA A 81 9.24 -17.30 28.30
N ASP A 82 10.16 -16.42 27.92
CA ASP A 82 11.59 -16.61 28.17
C ASP A 82 12.18 -15.29 28.72
N PRO A 83 12.73 -15.28 29.94
CA PRO A 83 13.35 -14.10 30.52
C PRO A 83 14.85 -14.10 30.18
N GLY A 84 15.20 -13.51 29.05
CA GLY A 84 16.59 -13.12 28.83
C GLY A 84 16.99 -12.92 27.40
N GLN A 85 16.84 -11.69 26.89
CA GLN A 85 17.88 -11.05 26.07
C GLN A 85 17.55 -9.57 25.79
N THR A 86 18.26 -8.71 26.50
CA THR A 86 18.44 -7.30 26.17
C THR A 86 19.44 -7.21 25.02
N SER A 87 19.00 -6.91 23.80
CA SER A 87 19.78 -6.06 22.87
C SER A 87 18.91 -5.58 21.69
N SER A 88 18.98 -4.27 21.45
CA SER A 88 18.33 -3.48 20.41
C SER A 88 18.26 -4.15 19.02
N GLY A 89 17.17 -4.85 18.73
CA GLY A 89 16.80 -5.20 17.36
C GLY A 89 16.16 -4.00 16.69
N LYS A 90 16.81 -3.40 15.69
CA LYS A 90 16.12 -2.55 14.69
C LYS A 90 14.95 -3.38 14.17
N LEU A 91 13.72 -3.00 14.49
CA LEU A 91 12.54 -3.52 13.82
C LEU A 91 12.74 -3.24 12.33
N LYS A 92 13.02 -4.27 11.54
CA LYS A 92 13.17 -4.13 10.09
C LYS A 92 11.78 -3.82 9.55
N ASP A 93 11.65 -2.67 8.91
CA ASP A 93 10.37 -2.24 8.33
C ASP A 93 9.80 -3.36 7.42
N PRO A 94 8.48 -3.61 7.45
CA PRO A 94 7.86 -4.62 6.58
C PRO A 94 7.98 -4.21 5.12
N CYS A 95 7.93 -5.18 4.20
CA CYS A 95 7.85 -4.86 2.78
C CYS A 95 6.58 -4.05 2.51
N PRO A 96 6.64 -2.86 1.90
CA PRO A 96 5.46 -2.01 1.68
C PRO A 96 4.52 -2.54 0.58
N ILE A 97 4.90 -3.60 -0.14
CA ILE A 97 4.06 -4.23 -1.17
C ILE A 97 3.18 -5.32 -0.53
N CYS A 98 3.78 -6.26 0.21
CA CYS A 98 3.07 -7.41 0.77
C CYS A 98 2.80 -7.31 2.28
N TRP A 99 3.33 -6.28 2.96
CA TRP A 99 3.21 -6.04 4.40
C TRP A 99 3.79 -7.12 5.32
N THR A 100 4.52 -8.06 4.74
CA THR A 100 5.24 -9.11 5.46
C THR A 100 6.64 -8.63 5.83
N THR A 101 7.19 -9.12 6.95
CA THR A 101 8.57 -8.80 7.36
C THR A 101 9.55 -9.12 6.24
N LEU A 102 10.52 -8.22 6.01
CA LEU A 102 11.51 -8.40 4.95
C LEU A 102 12.31 -9.71 5.11
N GLU A 103 12.35 -10.27 6.33
CA GLU A 103 13.05 -11.51 6.68
C GLU A 103 12.22 -12.80 6.54
N SER A 104 10.89 -12.73 6.43
CA SER A 104 10.02 -13.92 6.56
C SER A 104 9.59 -14.56 5.25
N SER A 105 10.09 -14.11 4.11
CA SER A 105 9.83 -14.79 2.85
C SER A 105 10.75 -16.00 2.69
N ASN A 106 10.17 -17.16 2.34
CA ASN A 106 10.88 -18.38 1.94
C ASN A 106 11.82 -18.21 0.73
N GLU A 107 11.86 -17.02 0.12
CA GLU A 107 12.70 -16.69 -1.04
C GLU A 107 13.87 -15.73 -0.73
N GLY A 108 14.02 -15.25 0.52
CA GLY A 108 15.24 -14.67 1.11
C GLY A 108 15.85 -13.38 0.49
N ALA A 109 15.50 -13.02 -0.74
CA ALA A 109 16.11 -11.91 -1.45
C ALA A 109 15.38 -10.60 -1.17
N ILE A 110 16.14 -9.61 -0.74
CA ILE A 110 15.70 -8.24 -0.51
C ILE A 110 16.39 -7.35 -1.54
N THR A 111 15.60 -6.54 -2.24
CA THR A 111 16.11 -5.55 -3.19
C THR A 111 15.97 -4.17 -2.58
N THR A 112 17.07 -3.42 -2.52
CA THR A 112 17.05 -1.98 -2.25
C THR A 112 17.27 -1.23 -3.56
N THR A 113 16.28 -0.43 -3.91
CA THR A 113 16.25 0.38 -5.13
C THR A 113 17.27 1.52 -5.06
N THR A 114 17.65 2.09 -6.20
CA THR A 114 18.57 3.26 -6.28
C THR A 114 18.09 4.46 -5.46
N CYS A 115 16.78 4.55 -5.25
CA CYS A 115 16.13 5.59 -4.48
C CYS A 115 16.20 5.38 -2.95
N GLY A 116 16.71 4.22 -2.49
CA GLY A 116 16.89 3.87 -1.08
C GLY A 116 15.76 3.08 -0.44
N HIS A 117 14.68 2.78 -1.17
CA HIS A 117 13.56 2.00 -0.68
C HIS A 117 13.76 0.50 -0.88
N THR A 118 13.29 -0.29 0.09
CA THR A 118 13.56 -1.72 0.19
C THR A 118 12.30 -2.58 0.11
N PHE A 119 12.37 -3.69 -0.62
CA PHE A 119 11.26 -4.61 -0.89
C PHE A 119 11.76 -6.06 -0.93
N HIS A 120 10.87 -7.04 -0.81
CA HIS A 120 11.21 -8.39 -1.30
C HIS A 120 11.44 -8.32 -2.82
N THR A 121 12.47 -9.01 -3.30
CA THR A 121 12.83 -9.04 -4.73
C THR A 121 11.63 -9.46 -5.58
N GLN A 122 10.93 -10.54 -5.21
CA GLN A 122 9.73 -11.00 -5.91
C GLN A 122 8.63 -9.93 -6.00
N CYS A 123 8.45 -9.14 -4.93
CA CYS A 123 7.42 -8.10 -4.89
C CYS A 123 7.75 -6.96 -5.88
N VAL A 124 9.00 -6.49 -5.91
CA VAL A 124 9.41 -5.40 -6.81
C VAL A 124 9.53 -5.87 -8.27
N ASP A 125 9.88 -7.14 -8.51
CA ASP A 125 9.92 -7.73 -9.85
C ASP A 125 8.52 -7.90 -10.44
N THR A 126 7.57 -8.37 -9.62
CA THR A 126 6.16 -8.47 -10.00
C THR A 126 5.60 -7.09 -10.37
N TRP A 127 5.88 -6.09 -9.53
CA TRP A 127 5.52 -4.70 -9.80
C TRP A 127 6.09 -4.20 -11.13
N SER A 128 7.38 -4.43 -11.38
CA SER A 128 8.05 -3.99 -12.61
C SER A 128 7.49 -4.67 -13.85
N SER A 129 7.23 -5.98 -13.76
CA SER A 129 6.66 -6.77 -14.86
C SER A 129 5.28 -6.27 -15.29
N HIS A 130 4.43 -5.87 -14.34
CA HIS A 130 3.12 -5.28 -14.64
C HIS A 130 3.21 -3.91 -15.35
N TYR A 131 4.29 -3.13 -15.12
CA TYR A 131 4.51 -1.85 -15.79
C TYR A 131 5.12 -2.02 -17.18
N CYS A 132 6.06 -2.94 -17.36
CA CYS A 132 6.65 -3.26 -18.68
C CYS A 132 5.60 -3.77 -19.67
N ALA A 133 4.60 -4.53 -19.20
CA ALA A 133 3.47 -4.97 -20.02
C ALA A 133 2.57 -3.82 -20.53
N ARG A 134 2.79 -2.59 -20.04
CA ARG A 134 2.01 -1.38 -20.39
C ARG A 134 2.86 -0.31 -21.08
N ASP A 135 3.99 -0.69 -21.70
CA ASP A 135 4.93 0.22 -22.37
C ASP A 135 5.41 1.39 -21.47
N SER A 136 5.46 1.16 -20.15
CA SER A 136 5.86 2.17 -19.17
C SER A 136 7.15 1.76 -18.47
N LEU A 137 8.05 2.72 -18.24
CA LEU A 137 9.26 2.50 -17.44
C LEU A 137 8.89 2.09 -16.01
N SER A 138 9.53 1.05 -15.49
CA SER A 138 9.31 0.60 -14.12
C SER A 138 9.77 1.67 -13.13
N SER A 139 8.96 1.93 -12.10
CA SER A 139 9.20 3.00 -11.11
C SER A 139 9.07 2.48 -9.69
N CYS A 140 9.78 3.11 -8.74
CA CYS A 140 9.72 2.76 -7.32
C CYS A 140 8.27 2.85 -6.80
N PRO A 141 7.73 1.81 -6.16
CA PRO A 141 6.37 1.83 -5.61
C PRO A 141 6.13 2.95 -4.59
N LEU A 142 7.17 3.38 -3.87
CA LEU A 142 7.08 4.39 -2.81
C LEU A 142 7.29 5.83 -3.31
N CYS A 143 8.25 6.06 -4.21
CA CYS A 143 8.63 7.43 -4.59
C CYS A 143 8.65 7.70 -6.10
N ARG A 144 8.25 6.71 -6.92
CA ARG A 144 8.12 6.82 -8.39
C ARG A 144 9.39 7.17 -9.18
N ARG A 145 10.55 7.33 -8.52
CA ARG A 145 11.86 7.38 -9.20
C ARG A 145 12.10 6.07 -9.97
N SER A 146 12.78 6.16 -11.10
CA SER A 146 13.13 4.99 -11.92
C SER A 146 13.84 3.93 -11.07
N LEU A 147 13.43 2.67 -11.25
CA LEU A 147 14.03 1.53 -10.56
C LEU A 147 15.45 1.26 -11.07
#